data_AF-A0A4R1G330-F1
#
_entry.id   AF-A0A4R1G330-F1
#
_cell.length_a   1.000
_cell.length_b   1.000
_cell.length_c   1.000
_cell.angle_alpha   90.00
_cell.angle_beta   90.00
_cell.angle_gamma   90.00
#
_symmetry.space_group_name_H-M   'P 1'
#
loop_
_entity.id
_entity.type
_entity.pdbx_description
1 polymer ?
#
loop_
_entity_poly.entity_id
_entity_poly.type
_entity_poly.pdbx_seq_one_letter_code
_entity_poly.pdbx_strand_id
1 'polypeptide(L)'
;MRLVKTCAALVLVSLLSACTWWSENADVEPDIPEQQLYDEALSAMDDGNYSLAVERLQLLEARYPFGRYSEQAQLELIYAYFRTFEPDSAAAAADRFIRLHPNHDNVDYAYYMKGLTAFEKDRSFLTRYLPLDETQRDPGAARDSFESFATLVDRYPESEYAPDAQKRMQYLKNRLATHEIHVATYYMKRQAWIAAANRGRYVVENYQETPAVADALAIMHEAYTQVGLTDLADDAMEVLTLNFPDYEVRSFRQGSSSLLNIATFGLLGDAEEVAVPARPTQSLGETRAEEREKEDAKEERSWFDKVTFGVFE
;
A
#
# COMPACT_ATOMS: atom_id res chain seq x y z
N MET A 1 43.67 18.89 -50.75
CA MET A 1 43.12 19.31 -49.43
C MET A 1 42.02 20.37 -49.48
N ARG A 2 42.03 21.33 -50.43
CA ARG A 2 40.94 22.34 -50.54
C ARG A 2 39.60 21.76 -51.03
N LEU A 3 39.62 20.87 -52.02
CA LEU A 3 38.42 20.20 -52.57
C LEU A 3 37.69 19.29 -51.55
N VAL A 4 38.43 18.61 -50.68
CA VAL A 4 37.84 17.76 -49.63
C VAL A 4 37.11 18.61 -48.58
N LYS A 5 37.65 19.79 -48.25
CA LYS A 5 37.02 20.73 -47.32
C LYS A 5 35.76 21.36 -47.90
N THR A 6 35.74 21.66 -49.21
CA THR A 6 34.54 22.19 -49.87
C THR A 6 33.44 21.14 -50.01
N CYS A 7 33.78 19.88 -50.31
CA CYS A 7 32.79 18.80 -50.35
C CYS A 7 32.23 18.48 -48.95
N ALA A 8 33.08 18.48 -47.91
CA ALA A 8 32.62 18.28 -46.53
C ALA A 8 31.69 19.40 -46.05
N ALA A 9 31.96 20.66 -46.44
CA ALA A 9 31.07 21.78 -46.13
C ALA A 9 29.72 21.68 -46.83
N LEU A 10 29.68 21.23 -48.09
CA LEU A 10 28.43 21.01 -48.83
C LEU A 10 27.57 19.89 -48.24
N VAL A 11 28.19 18.79 -47.82
CA VAL A 11 27.48 17.69 -47.13
C VAL A 11 26.92 18.15 -45.79
N LEU A 12 27.68 18.93 -45.01
CA LEU A 12 27.22 19.46 -43.74
C LEU A 12 26.01 20.41 -43.90
N VAL A 13 26.02 21.26 -44.93
CA VAL A 13 24.88 22.14 -45.24
C VAL A 13 23.66 21.34 -45.68
N SER A 14 23.84 20.28 -46.48
CA SER A 14 22.72 19.42 -46.89
C SER A 14 22.10 18.63 -45.73
N LEU A 15 22.89 18.27 -44.71
CA LEU A 15 22.40 17.58 -43.51
C LEU A 15 21.61 18.51 -42.58
N LEU A 16 21.91 19.82 -42.58
CA LEU A 16 21.16 20.81 -41.79
C LEU A 16 19.78 21.13 -42.40
N SER A 17 19.63 21.02 -43.72
CA SER A 17 18.34 21.21 -44.40
C SER A 17 17.38 20.02 -44.25
N ALA A 18 17.85 18.87 -43.80
CA ALA A 18 17.01 17.67 -43.61
C ALA A 18 16.07 17.79 -42.39
N CYS A 19 16.37 18.67 -41.42
CA CYS A 19 15.55 18.84 -40.23
C CYS A 19 14.29 19.70 -40.47
N THR A 20 14.21 20.48 -41.56
CA THR A 20 13.04 21.32 -41.86
C THR A 20 12.02 20.61 -42.75
N TRP A 21 12.42 19.58 -43.49
CA TRP A 21 11.50 18.79 -44.34
C TRP A 21 10.60 17.85 -43.53
N TRP A 22 10.98 17.52 -42.29
CA TRP A 22 10.16 16.69 -41.38
C TRP A 22 9.19 17.52 -40.52
N SER A 23 9.21 18.85 -40.60
CA SER A 23 8.30 19.71 -39.80
C SER A 23 7.15 20.32 -40.62
N GLU A 24 6.91 19.85 -41.84
CA GLU A 24 5.77 20.29 -42.63
C GLU A 24 4.62 19.30 -42.42
N ASN A 25 3.58 19.82 -41.74
CA ASN A 25 2.34 19.19 -41.27
C ASN A 25 2.31 18.91 -39.75
N ALA A 26 2.49 19.97 -38.95
CA ALA A 26 1.58 20.13 -37.82
C ALA A 26 0.21 20.46 -38.43
N ASP A 27 -0.49 19.43 -38.92
CA ASP A 27 -1.89 19.57 -39.29
C ASP A 27 -2.57 20.22 -38.09
N VAL A 28 -3.23 21.36 -38.33
CA VAL A 28 -4.11 21.97 -37.34
C VAL A 28 -5.14 20.90 -37.06
N GLU A 29 -4.94 20.17 -35.96
CA GLU A 29 -5.82 19.08 -35.58
C GLU A 29 -7.24 19.65 -35.56
N PRO A 30 -8.17 19.07 -36.33
CA PRO A 30 -9.49 19.66 -36.53
C PRO A 30 -10.10 20.07 -35.18
N ASP A 31 -10.86 21.16 -35.17
CA ASP A 31 -11.58 21.60 -33.99
C ASP A 31 -12.70 20.56 -33.72
N ILE A 32 -12.36 19.52 -32.96
CA ILE A 32 -13.27 18.46 -32.56
C ILE A 32 -14.20 19.06 -31.51
N PRO A 33 -15.54 19.08 -31.75
CA PRO A 33 -16.49 19.64 -30.80
C PRO A 33 -16.35 19.01 -29.41
N GLU A 34 -16.59 19.81 -28.37
CA GLU A 34 -16.50 19.37 -26.96
C GLU A 34 -17.27 18.07 -26.71
N GLN A 35 -18.53 18.01 -27.14
CA GLN A 35 -19.38 16.82 -26.95
C GLN A 35 -18.79 15.59 -27.65
N GLN A 36 -18.21 15.76 -28.83
CA GLN A 36 -17.60 14.64 -29.55
C GLN A 36 -16.36 14.11 -28.81
N LEU A 37 -15.51 14.98 -28.25
CA LEU A 37 -14.37 14.54 -27.43
C LEU A 37 -14.83 13.77 -26.19
N TYR A 38 -15.90 14.24 -25.55
CA TYR A 38 -16.48 13.60 -24.37
C TYR A 38 -17.07 12.22 -24.72
N ASP A 39 -17.87 12.13 -25.79
CA ASP A 39 -18.47 10.87 -26.24
C ASP A 39 -17.39 9.86 -26.70
N GLU A 40 -16.33 10.32 -27.37
CA GLU A 40 -15.17 9.48 -27.72
C GLU A 40 -14.43 8.96 -26.49
N ALA A 41 -14.25 9.80 -25.47
CA ALA A 41 -13.63 9.39 -24.21
C ALA A 41 -14.45 8.32 -23.49
N LEU A 42 -15.77 8.52 -23.38
CA LEU A 42 -16.68 7.55 -22.77
C LEU A 42 -16.68 6.22 -23.52
N SER A 43 -16.78 6.26 -24.86
CA SER A 43 -16.70 5.04 -25.68
C SER A 43 -15.38 4.31 -25.45
N ALA A 44 -14.25 5.03 -25.36
CA ALA A 44 -12.96 4.42 -25.07
C ALA A 44 -12.90 3.79 -23.68
N MET A 45 -13.54 4.40 -22.67
CA MET A 45 -13.66 3.83 -21.31
C MET A 45 -14.50 2.56 -21.30
N ASP A 46 -15.61 2.53 -22.04
CA ASP A 46 -16.50 1.38 -22.19
C ASP A 46 -15.80 0.21 -22.90
N ASP A 47 -14.98 0.51 -23.90
CA ASP A 47 -14.13 -0.45 -24.61
C ASP A 47 -12.92 -0.92 -23.76
N GLY A 48 -12.71 -0.33 -22.58
CA GLY A 48 -11.59 -0.62 -21.69
C GLY A 48 -10.26 0.02 -22.13
N ASN A 49 -10.27 0.87 -23.15
CA ASN A 49 -9.11 1.62 -23.63
C ASN A 49 -8.95 2.94 -22.84
N TYR A 50 -8.56 2.80 -21.56
CA TYR A 50 -8.39 3.95 -20.66
C TYR A 50 -7.28 4.90 -21.10
N SER A 51 -6.26 4.42 -21.81
CA SER A 51 -5.19 5.29 -22.33
C SER A 51 -5.72 6.27 -23.39
N LEU A 52 -6.57 5.80 -24.30
CA LEU A 52 -7.24 6.68 -25.27
C LEU A 52 -8.22 7.63 -24.57
N ALA A 53 -8.94 7.14 -23.56
CA ALA A 53 -9.84 7.98 -22.77
C ALA A 53 -9.08 9.13 -22.08
N VAL A 54 -7.93 8.84 -21.45
CA VAL A 54 -7.06 9.87 -20.85
C VAL A 54 -6.66 10.92 -21.89
N GLU A 55 -6.22 10.50 -23.08
CA GLU A 55 -5.83 11.42 -24.16
C GLU A 55 -6.99 12.35 -24.56
N ARG A 56 -8.19 11.79 -24.76
CA ARG A 56 -9.38 12.56 -25.17
C ARG A 56 -9.86 13.51 -24.06
N LEU A 57 -9.84 13.06 -22.81
CA LEU A 57 -10.24 13.87 -21.65
C LEU A 57 -9.24 15.01 -21.37
N GLN A 58 -7.94 14.76 -21.47
CA GLN A 58 -6.92 15.81 -21.38
C GLN A 58 -7.08 16.86 -22.50
N LEU A 59 -7.38 16.41 -23.73
CA LEU A 59 -7.63 17.31 -24.84
C LEU A 59 -8.88 18.16 -24.63
N LEU A 60 -9.94 17.58 -24.06
CA LEU A 60 -11.15 18.29 -23.67
C LEU A 60 -10.86 19.34 -22.61
N GLU A 61 -10.15 19.00 -21.53
CA GLU A 61 -9.74 19.96 -20.49
C GLU A 61 -8.92 21.13 -21.06
N ALA A 62 -8.00 20.84 -21.98
CA ALA A 62 -7.11 21.83 -22.58
C ALA A 62 -7.85 22.80 -23.52
N ARG A 63 -8.79 22.29 -24.33
CA ARG A 63 -9.53 23.09 -25.33
C ARG A 63 -10.76 23.78 -24.74
N TYR A 64 -11.46 23.11 -23.83
CA TYR A 64 -12.76 23.53 -23.30
C TYR A 64 -12.77 23.54 -21.76
N PRO A 65 -11.89 24.32 -21.08
CA PRO A 65 -11.76 24.31 -19.61
C PRO A 65 -13.01 24.79 -18.85
N PHE A 66 -13.93 25.48 -19.52
CA PHE A 66 -15.21 25.95 -18.98
C PHE A 66 -16.40 25.40 -19.80
N GLY A 67 -16.17 24.32 -20.55
CA GLY A 67 -17.20 23.68 -21.35
C GLY A 67 -18.27 23.00 -20.50
N ARG A 68 -19.38 22.62 -21.13
CA ARG A 68 -20.51 21.98 -20.42
C ARG A 68 -20.13 20.68 -19.73
N TYR A 69 -19.19 19.93 -20.30
CA TYR A 69 -18.73 18.63 -19.83
C TYR A 69 -17.41 18.74 -19.05
N SER A 70 -16.85 19.94 -18.88
CA SER A 70 -15.51 20.13 -18.30
C SER A 70 -15.34 19.54 -16.89
N GLU A 71 -16.30 19.79 -15.99
CA GLU A 71 -16.25 19.28 -14.60
C GLU A 71 -16.41 17.76 -14.56
N GLN A 72 -17.33 17.23 -15.36
CA GLN A 72 -17.56 15.78 -15.46
C GLN A 72 -16.36 15.06 -16.09
N ALA A 73 -15.73 15.65 -17.11
CA ALA A 73 -14.52 15.12 -17.75
C ALA A 73 -13.34 15.08 -16.77
N GLN A 74 -13.21 16.06 -15.87
CA GLN A 74 -12.19 16.02 -14.81
C GLN A 74 -12.40 14.81 -13.88
N LEU A 75 -13.64 14.50 -13.50
CA LEU A 75 -13.95 13.32 -12.67
C LEU A 75 -13.63 12.01 -13.39
N GLU A 76 -14.01 11.91 -14.67
CA GLU A 76 -13.70 10.74 -15.50
C GLU A 76 -12.21 10.57 -15.73
N LEU A 77 -11.46 11.68 -15.82
CA LEU A 77 -10.01 11.64 -15.98
C LEU A 77 -9.33 11.05 -14.74
N ILE A 78 -9.81 11.36 -13.53
CA ILE A 78 -9.34 10.72 -12.28
C ILE A 78 -9.52 9.19 -12.38
N TYR A 79 -10.70 8.75 -12.79
CA TYR A 79 -11.00 7.32 -12.94
C TYR A 79 -10.15 6.67 -14.03
N ALA A 80 -10.00 7.32 -15.19
CA ALA A 80 -9.21 6.80 -16.29
C ALA A 80 -7.74 6.61 -15.88
N TYR A 81 -7.14 7.59 -15.17
CA TYR A 81 -5.79 7.43 -14.60
C TYR A 81 -5.69 6.30 -13.57
N PHE A 82 -6.70 6.15 -12.71
CA PHE A 82 -6.75 5.03 -11.76
C PHE A 82 -6.74 3.69 -12.51
N ARG A 83 -7.50 3.59 -13.60
CA ARG A 83 -7.60 2.38 -14.43
C ARG A 83 -6.36 2.12 -15.30
N THR A 84 -5.58 3.14 -15.65
CA THR A 84 -4.27 2.97 -16.32
C THR A 84 -3.11 2.66 -15.37
N PHE A 85 -3.37 2.50 -14.07
CA PHE A 85 -2.34 2.31 -13.03
C PHE A 85 -1.36 3.49 -12.93
N GLU A 86 -1.87 4.72 -13.09
CA GLU A 86 -1.11 5.96 -12.91
C GLU A 86 -1.53 6.68 -11.62
N PRO A 87 -1.11 6.20 -10.44
CA PRO A 87 -1.65 6.69 -9.18
C PRO A 87 -1.29 8.15 -8.90
N ASP A 88 -0.11 8.61 -9.30
CA ASP A 88 0.32 9.99 -9.08
C ASP A 88 -0.48 10.96 -9.97
N SER A 89 -0.79 10.56 -11.22
CA SER A 89 -1.65 11.33 -12.13
C SER A 89 -3.09 11.42 -11.60
N ALA A 90 -3.65 10.28 -11.15
CA ALA A 90 -5.00 10.23 -10.58
C ALA A 90 -5.12 11.08 -9.30
N ALA A 91 -4.14 10.98 -8.39
CA ALA A 91 -4.13 11.79 -7.17
C ALA A 91 -4.03 13.29 -7.48
N ALA A 92 -3.17 13.69 -8.42
CA ALA A 92 -3.04 15.08 -8.83
C ALA A 92 -4.30 15.62 -9.52
N ALA A 93 -4.98 14.81 -10.33
CA ALA A 93 -6.26 15.16 -10.95
C ALA A 93 -7.36 15.33 -9.89
N ALA A 94 -7.42 14.44 -8.89
CA ALA A 94 -8.38 14.53 -7.79
C ALA A 94 -8.15 15.78 -6.93
N ASP A 95 -6.90 16.07 -6.57
CA ASP A 95 -6.55 17.30 -5.84
C ASP A 95 -6.89 18.57 -6.61
N ARG A 96 -6.71 18.56 -7.93
CA ARG A 96 -7.13 19.66 -8.80
C ARG A 96 -8.64 19.84 -8.76
N PHE A 97 -9.41 18.76 -8.94
CA PHE A 97 -10.88 18.82 -8.90
C PHE A 97 -11.39 19.35 -7.57
N ILE A 98 -10.94 18.78 -6.45
CA ILE A 98 -11.32 19.20 -5.09
C ILE A 98 -11.06 20.69 -4.86
N ARG A 99 -9.91 21.19 -5.33
CA ARG A 99 -9.52 22.59 -5.16
C ARG A 99 -10.31 23.55 -6.04
N LEU A 100 -10.62 23.15 -7.27
CA LEU A 100 -11.33 24.01 -8.23
C LEU A 100 -12.85 23.98 -8.02
N HIS A 101 -13.40 22.84 -7.59
CA HIS A 101 -14.84 22.59 -7.50
C HIS A 101 -15.26 22.07 -6.10
N PRO A 102 -14.95 22.77 -4.99
CA PRO A 102 -15.18 22.26 -3.64
C PRO A 102 -16.67 22.09 -3.26
N ASN A 103 -17.58 22.74 -3.99
CA ASN A 103 -19.03 22.69 -3.78
C ASN A 103 -19.76 21.81 -4.82
N HIS A 104 -19.03 21.07 -5.65
CA HIS A 104 -19.63 20.20 -6.66
C HIS A 104 -20.28 18.99 -5.99
N ASP A 105 -21.41 18.53 -6.51
CA ASP A 105 -22.21 17.45 -5.91
C ASP A 105 -21.40 16.16 -5.73
N ASN A 106 -20.53 15.83 -6.68
CA ASN A 106 -19.66 14.63 -6.67
C ASN A 106 -18.23 14.90 -6.16
N VAL A 107 -18.01 15.93 -5.33
CA VAL A 107 -16.67 16.19 -4.77
C VAL A 107 -16.23 15.08 -3.79
N ASP A 108 -17.18 14.42 -3.15
CA ASP A 108 -16.99 13.25 -2.30
C ASP A 108 -16.38 12.08 -3.09
N TYR A 109 -16.82 11.84 -4.33
CA TYR A 109 -16.21 10.88 -5.25
C TYR A 109 -14.74 11.19 -5.51
N ALA A 110 -14.36 12.47 -5.70
CA ALA A 110 -12.96 12.84 -5.89
C ALA A 110 -12.09 12.55 -4.65
N TYR A 111 -12.59 12.83 -3.44
CA TYR A 111 -11.91 12.44 -2.19
C TYR A 111 -11.78 10.91 -2.08
N TYR A 112 -12.84 10.17 -2.40
CA TYR A 112 -12.82 8.70 -2.41
C TYR A 112 -11.77 8.16 -3.38
N MET A 113 -11.76 8.63 -4.62
CA MET A 113 -10.82 8.20 -5.65
C MET A 113 -9.38 8.54 -5.30
N LYS A 114 -9.13 9.69 -4.66
CA LYS A 114 -7.80 10.04 -4.12
C LYS A 114 -7.32 9.00 -3.11
N GLY A 115 -8.17 8.65 -2.14
CA GLY A 115 -7.87 7.64 -1.13
C GLY A 115 -7.68 6.24 -1.72
N LEU A 116 -8.54 5.86 -2.67
CA LEU A 116 -8.49 4.57 -3.35
C LEU A 116 -7.24 4.41 -4.21
N THR A 117 -6.84 5.47 -4.89
CA THR A 117 -5.63 5.49 -5.71
C THR A 117 -4.38 5.28 -4.85
N ALA A 118 -4.29 5.97 -3.70
CA ALA A 118 -3.20 5.74 -2.74
C ALA A 118 -3.25 4.33 -2.13
N PHE A 119 -4.46 3.80 -1.88
CA PHE A 119 -4.65 2.44 -1.35
C PHE A 119 -4.07 1.36 -2.29
N GLU A 120 -4.33 1.47 -3.59
CA GLU A 120 -3.90 0.48 -4.58
C GLU A 120 -2.46 0.71 -5.07
N LYS A 121 -1.83 1.84 -4.74
CA LYS A 121 -0.45 2.18 -5.18
C LYS A 121 0.59 1.11 -4.82
N ASP A 122 0.47 0.50 -3.64
CA ASP A 122 1.40 -0.55 -3.17
C ASP A 122 1.01 -1.96 -3.64
N ARG A 123 -0.23 -2.14 -4.10
CA ARG A 123 -0.80 -3.43 -4.52
C ARG A 123 -0.43 -3.71 -5.97
N SER A 124 0.87 -3.89 -6.21
CA SER A 124 1.38 -4.26 -7.53
C SER A 124 0.86 -5.65 -7.93
N PHE A 125 0.70 -5.89 -9.24
CA PHE A 125 0.33 -7.19 -9.81
C PHE A 125 1.11 -8.37 -9.19
N LEU A 126 2.37 -8.16 -8.83
CA LEU A 126 3.24 -9.19 -8.23
C LEU A 126 2.87 -9.56 -6.79
N THR A 127 2.34 -8.64 -5.96
CA THR A 127 1.96 -8.96 -4.57
C THR A 127 0.71 -9.84 -4.51
N ARG A 128 -0.08 -9.91 -5.59
CA ARG A 128 -1.20 -10.85 -5.71
C ARG A 128 -0.78 -12.32 -5.80
N TYR A 129 0.42 -12.59 -6.32
CA TYR A 129 0.90 -13.96 -6.59
C TYR A 129 2.06 -14.38 -5.68
N LEU A 130 2.70 -13.44 -4.99
CA LEU A 130 3.78 -13.70 -4.05
C LEU A 130 3.30 -13.42 -2.62
N PRO A 131 3.62 -14.27 -1.62
CA PRO A 131 3.28 -14.04 -0.22
C PRO A 131 4.21 -12.96 0.38
N LEU A 132 4.17 -11.75 -0.18
CA LEU A 132 4.92 -10.60 0.33
C LEU A 132 4.07 -9.89 1.37
N ASP A 133 4.66 -9.67 2.54
CA ASP A 133 4.02 -8.93 3.61
C ASP A 133 4.13 -7.43 3.35
N GLU A 134 3.00 -6.82 2.95
CA GLU A 134 2.91 -5.40 2.64
C GLU A 134 3.15 -4.52 3.88
N THR A 135 2.94 -5.04 5.09
CA THR A 135 3.14 -4.29 6.34
C THR A 135 4.61 -3.99 6.63
N GLN A 136 5.55 -4.69 5.98
CA GLN A 136 6.98 -4.45 6.16
C GLN A 136 7.54 -3.36 5.22
N ARG A 137 6.73 -2.90 4.26
CA ARG A 137 7.13 -1.89 3.27
C ARG A 137 6.89 -0.47 3.81
N ASP A 138 7.37 0.53 3.08
CA ASP A 138 7.11 1.93 3.42
C ASP A 138 5.59 2.19 3.51
N PRO A 139 5.09 2.73 4.63
CA PRO A 139 3.66 2.93 4.83
C PRO A 139 3.14 4.27 4.27
N GLY A 140 3.94 5.03 3.51
CA GLY A 140 3.57 6.36 3.02
C GLY A 140 2.23 6.39 2.31
N ALA A 141 2.05 5.53 1.30
CA ALA A 141 0.79 5.47 0.56
C ALA A 141 -0.40 4.99 1.43
N ALA A 142 -0.16 4.17 2.46
CA ALA A 142 -1.19 3.81 3.43
C ALA A 142 -1.66 5.01 4.27
N ARG A 143 -0.71 5.87 4.69
CA ARG A 143 -1.03 7.10 5.44
C ARG A 143 -1.80 8.07 4.56
N ASP A 144 -1.33 8.33 3.35
CA ASP A 144 -2.00 9.21 2.38
C ASP A 144 -3.43 8.74 2.07
N SER A 145 -3.60 7.43 1.93
CA SER A 145 -4.91 6.79 1.72
C SER A 145 -5.83 6.97 2.93
N PHE A 146 -5.32 6.70 4.14
CA PHE A 146 -6.08 6.85 5.38
C PHE A 146 -6.52 8.30 5.58
N GLU A 147 -5.64 9.27 5.38
CA GLU A 147 -5.95 10.70 5.51
C GLU A 147 -7.01 11.16 4.51
N SER A 148 -6.94 10.67 3.26
CA SER A 148 -7.92 10.98 2.22
C SER A 148 -9.30 10.40 2.55
N PHE A 149 -9.37 9.14 2.99
CA PHE A 149 -10.62 8.52 3.43
C PHE A 149 -11.16 9.16 4.72
N ALA A 150 -10.29 9.52 5.67
CA ALA A 150 -10.70 10.23 6.88
C ALA A 150 -11.34 11.58 6.53
N THR A 151 -10.76 12.32 5.59
CA THR A 151 -11.32 13.59 5.11
C THR A 151 -12.69 13.39 4.45
N LEU A 152 -12.86 12.34 3.65
CA LEU A 152 -14.14 11.98 3.05
C LEU A 152 -15.20 11.72 4.13
N VAL A 153 -14.89 10.85 5.09
CA VAL A 153 -15.84 10.42 6.14
C VAL A 153 -16.19 11.59 7.08
N ASP A 154 -15.23 12.45 7.39
CA ASP A 154 -15.42 13.63 8.24
C ASP A 154 -16.29 14.70 7.57
N ARG A 155 -16.02 14.99 6.28
CA ARG A 155 -16.72 16.07 5.55
C ARG A 155 -18.03 15.63 4.91
N TYR A 156 -18.10 14.38 4.45
CA TYR A 156 -19.23 13.82 3.70
C TYR A 156 -19.67 12.47 4.29
N PRO A 157 -20.12 12.42 5.56
CA PRO A 157 -20.49 11.18 6.23
C PRO A 157 -21.66 10.44 5.56
N GLU A 158 -22.54 11.16 4.87
CA GLU A 158 -23.70 10.62 4.15
C GLU A 158 -23.39 10.24 2.68
N SER A 159 -22.13 10.35 2.25
CA SER A 159 -21.70 9.94 0.91
C SER A 159 -21.94 8.44 0.71
N GLU A 160 -22.29 8.04 -0.52
CA GLU A 160 -22.41 6.62 -0.89
C GLU A 160 -21.08 5.86 -0.72
N TYR A 161 -19.94 6.57 -0.76
CA TYR A 161 -18.60 6.00 -0.63
C TYR A 161 -18.11 5.88 0.83
N ALA A 162 -18.76 6.57 1.77
CA ALA A 162 -18.32 6.61 3.17
C ALA A 162 -18.25 5.22 3.83
N PRO A 163 -19.21 4.29 3.64
CA PRO A 163 -19.14 2.96 4.24
C PRO A 163 -17.95 2.12 3.74
N ASP A 164 -17.57 2.23 2.46
CA ASP A 164 -16.40 1.54 1.93
C ASP A 164 -15.11 2.15 2.44
N ALA A 165 -15.03 3.49 2.46
CA ALA A 165 -13.91 4.24 3.01
C ALA A 165 -13.65 3.88 4.48
N GLN A 166 -14.69 3.76 5.32
CA GLN A 166 -14.55 3.35 6.72
C GLN A 166 -13.94 1.95 6.87
N LYS A 167 -14.37 0.97 6.05
CA LYS A 167 -13.79 -0.38 6.05
C LYS A 167 -12.31 -0.36 5.66
N ARG A 168 -11.96 0.40 4.63
CA ARG A 168 -10.57 0.57 4.21
C ARG A 168 -9.73 1.28 5.28
N MET A 169 -10.28 2.30 5.95
CA MET A 169 -9.62 2.97 7.07
C MET A 169 -9.31 2.00 8.20
N GLN A 170 -10.23 1.09 8.56
CA GLN A 170 -9.97 0.07 9.57
C GLN A 170 -8.82 -0.84 9.17
N TYR A 171 -8.82 -1.34 7.93
CA TYR A 171 -7.72 -2.14 7.41
C TYR A 171 -6.39 -1.38 7.41
N LEU A 172 -6.39 -0.11 6.97
CA LEU A 172 -5.20 0.74 6.92
C LEU A 172 -4.67 1.03 8.32
N LYS A 173 -5.55 1.28 9.30
CA LYS A 173 -5.19 1.47 10.71
C LYS A 173 -4.48 0.22 11.24
N ASN A 174 -5.02 -0.96 10.99
CA ASN A 174 -4.39 -2.22 11.37
C ASN A 174 -3.03 -2.41 10.67
N ARG A 175 -2.96 -2.16 9.36
CA ARG A 175 -1.72 -2.26 8.56
C ARG A 175 -0.62 -1.32 9.09
N LEU A 176 -0.97 -0.08 9.40
CA LEU A 176 -0.05 0.91 9.96
C LEU A 176 0.44 0.49 11.36
N ALA A 177 -0.45 -0.04 12.19
CA ALA A 177 -0.09 -0.55 13.51
C ALA A 177 0.87 -1.74 13.42
N THR A 178 0.58 -2.73 12.58
CA THR A 178 1.45 -3.89 12.33
C THR A 178 2.82 -3.46 11.80
N HIS A 179 2.88 -2.45 10.92
CA HIS A 179 4.17 -1.90 10.46
C HIS A 179 5.05 -1.43 11.62
N GLU A 180 4.48 -0.70 12.58
CA GLU A 180 5.22 -0.25 13.77
C GLU A 180 5.69 -1.44 14.63
N ILE A 181 4.93 -2.53 14.71
CA ILE A 181 5.35 -3.77 15.38
C ILE A 181 6.53 -4.42 14.65
N HIS A 182 6.56 -4.43 13.32
CA HIS A 182 7.72 -4.91 12.57
C HIS A 182 8.97 -4.08 12.87
N VAL A 183 8.85 -2.76 12.93
CA VAL A 183 9.95 -1.86 13.29
C VAL A 183 10.40 -2.10 14.74
N ALA A 184 9.45 -2.26 15.67
CA ALA A 184 9.73 -2.57 17.07
C ALA A 184 10.48 -3.91 17.21
N THR A 185 10.01 -4.95 16.52
CA THR A 185 10.63 -6.29 16.46
C THR A 185 12.05 -6.22 15.89
N TYR A 186 12.28 -5.40 14.86
CA TYR A 186 13.61 -5.16 14.30
C TYR A 186 14.57 -4.53 15.34
N TYR A 187 14.07 -3.66 16.22
CA TYR A 187 14.85 -3.09 17.32
C TYR A 187 15.08 -4.08 18.46
N MET A 188 14.09 -4.92 18.80
CA MET A 188 14.25 -6.01 19.77
C MET A 188 15.38 -6.96 19.37
N LYS A 189 15.42 -7.37 18.10
CA LYS A 189 16.51 -8.21 17.54
C LYS A 189 17.90 -7.58 17.66
N ARG A 190 17.98 -6.25 17.71
CA ARG A 190 19.24 -5.50 17.87
C ARG A 190 19.51 -5.08 19.31
N GLN A 191 18.70 -5.51 20.26
CA GLN A 191 18.81 -5.12 21.67
C GLN A 191 18.67 -3.60 21.87
N ALA A 192 17.98 -2.91 20.96
CA ALA A 192 17.68 -1.49 21.05
C ALA A 192 16.36 -1.28 21.81
N TRP A 193 16.36 -1.68 23.09
CA TRP A 193 15.15 -1.82 23.91
C TRP A 193 14.32 -0.53 24.01
N ILE A 194 14.97 0.61 24.28
CA ILE A 194 14.28 1.91 24.38
C ILE A 194 13.59 2.26 23.06
N ALA A 195 14.22 1.97 21.91
CA ALA A 195 13.64 2.22 20.61
C ALA A 195 12.44 1.31 20.34
N ALA A 196 12.52 0.03 20.72
CA ALA A 196 11.41 -0.91 20.62
C ALA A 196 10.23 -0.49 21.51
N ALA A 197 10.48 -0.14 22.78
CA ALA A 197 9.46 0.35 23.70
C ALA A 197 8.77 1.62 23.19
N ASN A 198 9.53 2.56 22.61
CA ASN A 198 8.95 3.77 22.01
C ASN A 198 8.02 3.46 20.82
N ARG A 199 8.33 2.44 20.02
CA ARG A 199 7.47 1.98 18.92
C ARG A 199 6.20 1.32 19.43
N GLY A 200 6.31 0.45 20.44
CA GLY A 200 5.15 -0.12 21.12
C GLY A 200 4.24 0.97 21.72
N ARG A 201 4.83 1.92 22.46
CA ARG A 201 4.09 3.05 23.03
C ARG A 201 3.34 3.84 21.95
N TYR A 202 3.99 4.11 20.81
CA TYR A 202 3.34 4.81 19.70
C TYR A 202 2.10 4.07 19.18
N VAL A 203 2.14 2.73 19.10
CA VAL A 203 0.96 1.92 18.72
C VAL A 203 -0.17 2.03 19.74
N VAL A 204 0.16 1.95 21.03
CA VAL A 204 -0.84 2.08 22.12
C VAL A 204 -1.49 3.47 22.12
N GLU A 205 -0.72 4.51 21.83
CA GLU A 205 -1.20 5.91 21.82
C GLU A 205 -2.01 6.25 20.56
N ASN A 206 -1.63 5.73 19.37
CA ASN A 206 -2.17 6.21 18.08
C ASN A 206 -3.03 5.17 17.33
N TYR A 207 -2.89 3.88 17.65
CA TYR A 207 -3.56 2.78 16.95
C TYR A 207 -4.34 1.88 17.91
N GLN A 208 -5.05 2.49 18.86
CA GLN A 208 -5.99 1.79 19.75
C GLN A 208 -7.00 0.95 18.96
N GLU A 209 -7.51 -0.13 19.58
CA GLU A 209 -8.48 -1.07 18.98
C GLU A 209 -7.94 -1.91 17.80
N THR A 210 -6.65 -1.77 17.45
CA THR A 210 -6.02 -2.66 16.46
C THR A 210 -5.51 -3.94 17.13
N PRO A 211 -5.48 -5.09 16.42
CA PRO A 211 -4.90 -6.33 16.96
C PRO A 211 -3.44 -6.18 17.40
N ALA A 212 -2.69 -5.29 16.76
CA ALA A 212 -1.29 -5.00 17.04
C ALA A 212 -1.04 -4.36 18.42
N VAL A 213 -2.08 -3.86 19.11
CA VAL A 213 -1.93 -3.29 20.47
C VAL A 213 -1.42 -4.34 21.47
N ALA A 214 -1.85 -5.59 21.34
CA ALA A 214 -1.40 -6.66 22.22
C ALA A 214 0.11 -6.92 22.04
N ASP A 215 0.57 -7.01 20.79
CA ASP A 215 2.00 -7.13 20.46
C ASP A 215 2.80 -5.92 20.97
N ALA A 216 2.26 -4.72 20.85
CA ALA A 216 2.89 -3.50 21.34
C ALA A 216 3.14 -3.54 22.86
N LEU A 217 2.13 -3.96 23.63
CA LEU A 217 2.22 -4.09 25.09
C LEU A 217 3.21 -5.18 25.49
N ALA A 218 3.22 -6.32 24.80
CA ALA A 218 4.19 -7.39 25.03
C ALA A 218 5.64 -6.93 24.76
N ILE A 219 5.86 -6.22 23.66
CA ILE A 219 7.16 -5.60 23.34
C ILE A 219 7.57 -4.58 24.41
N MET A 220 6.64 -3.74 24.87
CA MET A 220 6.89 -2.77 25.93
C MET A 220 7.32 -3.46 27.22
N HIS A 221 6.57 -4.47 27.66
CA HIS A 221 6.91 -5.26 28.85
C HIS A 221 8.31 -5.88 28.73
N GLU A 222 8.60 -6.57 27.62
CA GLU A 222 9.92 -7.20 27.43
C GLU A 222 11.04 -6.16 27.39
N ALA A 223 10.87 -5.08 26.62
CA ALA A 223 11.87 -4.03 26.49
C ALA A 223 12.14 -3.29 27.81
N TYR A 224 11.10 -2.95 28.59
CA TYR A 224 11.23 -2.31 29.90
C TYR A 224 11.93 -3.22 30.92
N THR A 225 11.62 -4.53 30.89
CA THR A 225 12.32 -5.53 31.70
C THR A 225 13.82 -5.55 31.40
N GLN A 226 14.22 -5.51 30.12
CA GLN A 226 15.64 -5.54 29.73
C GLN A 226 16.43 -4.30 30.17
N VAL A 227 15.78 -3.14 30.32
CA VAL A 227 16.43 -1.91 30.80
C VAL A 227 16.29 -1.69 32.31
N GLY A 228 15.61 -2.59 33.03
CA GLY A 228 15.41 -2.51 34.48
C GLY A 228 14.33 -1.53 34.93
N LEU A 229 13.41 -1.15 34.04
CA LEU A 229 12.26 -0.29 34.36
C LEU A 229 11.05 -1.17 34.74
N THR A 230 11.14 -1.85 35.88
CA THR A 230 10.16 -2.87 36.32
C THR A 230 8.76 -2.32 36.46
N ASP A 231 8.59 -1.12 37.03
CA ASP A 231 7.26 -0.53 37.24
C ASP A 231 6.50 -0.37 35.90
N LEU A 232 7.19 0.13 34.86
CA LEU A 232 6.60 0.28 33.53
C LEU A 232 6.37 -1.07 32.82
N ALA A 233 7.21 -2.08 33.12
CA ALA A 233 7.02 -3.42 32.59
C ALA A 233 5.74 -4.05 33.18
N ASP A 234 5.58 -3.95 34.50
CA ASP A 234 4.42 -4.47 35.23
C ASP A 234 3.13 -3.77 34.78
N ASP A 235 3.16 -2.43 34.63
CA ASP A 235 2.03 -1.66 34.10
C ASP A 235 1.61 -2.14 32.69
N ALA A 236 2.59 -2.36 31.79
CA ALA A 236 2.32 -2.83 30.43
C ALA A 236 1.72 -4.25 30.42
N MET A 237 2.22 -5.13 31.30
CA MET A 237 1.71 -6.50 31.45
C MET A 237 0.32 -6.53 32.06
N GLU A 238 0.02 -5.66 33.03
CA GLU A 238 -1.30 -5.55 33.63
C GLU A 238 -2.34 -5.15 32.58
N VAL A 239 -2.05 -4.13 31.78
CA VAL A 239 -2.93 -3.69 30.69
C VAL A 239 -3.10 -4.79 29.64
N LEU A 240 -2.03 -5.51 29.30
CA LEU A 240 -2.10 -6.63 28.36
C LEU A 240 -3.02 -7.74 28.87
N THR A 241 -2.82 -8.17 30.11
CA THR A 241 -3.58 -9.26 30.72
C THR A 241 -5.06 -8.90 30.91
N LEU A 242 -5.34 -7.64 31.26
CA LEU A 242 -6.70 -7.15 31.48
C LEU A 242 -7.52 -7.09 30.18
N ASN A 243 -6.90 -6.64 29.08
CA ASN A 243 -7.60 -6.40 27.81
C ASN A 243 -7.49 -7.58 26.83
N PHE A 244 -6.45 -8.40 26.95
CA PHE A 244 -6.15 -9.52 26.06
C PHE A 244 -5.79 -10.79 26.87
N PRO A 245 -6.72 -11.34 27.67
CA PRO A 245 -6.44 -12.46 28.56
C PRO A 245 -6.01 -13.75 27.85
N ASP A 246 -6.38 -13.90 26.57
CA ASP A 246 -6.01 -15.04 25.72
C ASP A 246 -4.67 -14.83 24.96
N TYR A 247 -4.01 -13.68 25.13
CA TYR A 247 -2.75 -13.38 24.45
C TYR A 247 -1.59 -14.14 25.07
N GLU A 248 -0.91 -14.96 24.27
CA GLU A 248 0.29 -15.68 24.68
C GLU A 248 1.52 -14.79 24.51
N VAL A 249 2.16 -14.43 25.63
CA VAL A 249 3.39 -13.63 25.60
C VAL A 249 4.54 -14.49 25.10
N ARG A 250 4.88 -14.32 23.82
CA ARG A 250 6.07 -14.90 23.20
C ARG A 250 7.22 -13.88 23.19
N SER A 251 8.45 -14.38 23.20
CA SER A 251 9.65 -13.54 23.13
C SER A 251 9.81 -12.96 21.71
N PHE A 252 10.03 -11.65 21.61
CA PHE A 252 10.36 -10.99 20.34
C PHE A 252 11.87 -11.03 20.03
N ARG A 253 12.66 -11.57 20.96
CA ARG A 253 14.08 -11.84 20.78
C ARG A 253 14.29 -13.11 19.96
N GLN A 254 15.31 -13.11 19.10
CA GLN A 254 15.78 -14.35 18.50
C GLN A 254 16.53 -15.17 19.58
N GLY A 255 15.90 -16.24 20.07
CA GLY A 255 16.55 -17.21 20.93
C GLY A 255 17.81 -17.78 20.26
N SER A 256 18.84 -18.12 21.04
CA SER A 256 20.05 -18.74 20.47
C SER A 256 19.67 -20.12 19.92
N SER A 257 19.61 -20.26 18.60
CA SER A 257 19.35 -21.55 17.98
C SER A 257 20.49 -22.53 18.29
N SER A 258 20.13 -23.71 18.78
CA SER A 258 21.12 -24.77 19.03
C SER A 258 21.87 -25.13 17.74
N LEU A 259 23.14 -25.55 17.85
CA LEU A 259 23.91 -25.98 16.67
C LEU A 259 23.21 -27.08 15.89
N LEU A 260 22.45 -27.94 16.58
CA LEU A 260 21.61 -28.97 15.97
C LEU A 260 20.52 -28.34 15.09
N ASN A 261 19.83 -27.31 15.57
CA ASN A 261 18.82 -26.57 14.83
C ASN A 261 19.44 -25.90 13.59
N ILE A 262 20.58 -25.24 13.74
CA ILE A 262 21.31 -24.61 12.62
C ILE A 262 21.75 -25.67 11.59
N ALA A 263 22.33 -26.78 12.05
CA ALA A 263 22.84 -27.85 11.18
C ALA A 263 21.73 -28.59 10.43
N THR A 264 20.51 -28.59 10.96
CA THR A 264 19.34 -29.26 10.38
C THR A 264 18.38 -28.29 9.71
N PHE A 265 18.76 -27.01 9.56
CA PHE A 265 17.87 -25.98 9.02
C PHE A 265 16.51 -25.91 9.73
N GLY A 266 16.50 -26.13 11.04
CA GLY A 266 15.29 -26.13 11.87
C GLY A 266 14.50 -27.44 11.89
N LEU A 267 14.99 -28.54 11.29
CA LEU A 267 14.30 -29.84 11.33
C LEU A 267 14.41 -30.53 12.70
N LEU A 268 15.52 -30.36 13.42
CA LEU A 268 15.77 -31.02 14.71
C LEU A 268 16.40 -30.02 15.70
N GLY A 269 15.71 -29.78 16.82
CA GLY A 269 16.19 -28.99 17.95
C GLY A 269 15.16 -27.96 18.42
N ASP A 270 15.17 -27.65 19.73
CA ASP A 270 14.29 -26.64 20.33
C ASP A 270 14.66 -25.25 19.78
N ALA A 271 13.80 -24.69 18.93
CA ALA A 271 13.81 -23.27 18.59
C ALA A 271 12.76 -22.61 19.48
N GLU A 272 13.17 -21.58 20.21
CA GLU A 272 12.22 -20.65 20.82
C GLU A 272 11.43 -19.98 19.68
N GLU A 273 10.11 -20.19 19.65
CA GLU A 273 9.26 -19.62 18.62
C GLU A 273 9.19 -18.10 18.80
N VAL A 274 9.72 -17.38 17.81
CA VAL A 274 9.73 -15.91 17.82
C VAL A 274 8.31 -15.42 17.55
N ALA A 275 7.86 -14.44 18.35
CA ALA A 275 6.57 -13.80 18.14
C ALA A 275 6.40 -13.28 16.70
N VAL A 276 5.27 -13.62 16.07
CA VAL A 276 4.91 -13.14 14.73
C VAL A 276 3.89 -12.00 14.90
N PRO A 277 4.14 -10.81 14.32
CA PRO A 277 3.21 -9.69 14.44
C PRO A 277 1.81 -10.03 13.90
N ALA A 278 0.78 -9.50 14.54
CA ALA A 278 -0.61 -9.68 14.14
C ALA A 278 -0.87 -9.15 12.72
N ARG A 279 -1.55 -9.94 11.88
CA ARG A 279 -1.88 -9.56 10.51
C ARG A 279 -3.05 -8.56 10.46
N PRO A 280 -3.09 -7.63 9.48
CA PRO A 280 -4.12 -6.59 9.44
C PRO A 280 -5.55 -7.09 9.26
N THR A 281 -5.73 -8.25 8.61
CA THR A 281 -7.03 -8.86 8.29
C THR A 281 -7.45 -9.95 9.27
N GLN A 282 -6.58 -10.36 10.19
CA GLN A 282 -6.88 -11.45 11.12
C GLN A 282 -7.21 -10.87 12.49
N SER A 283 -8.35 -11.28 13.04
CA SER A 283 -8.61 -11.12 14.46
C SER A 283 -7.69 -12.07 15.25
N LEU A 284 -7.30 -11.71 16.48
CA LEU A 284 -6.46 -12.54 17.36
C LEU A 284 -6.98 -14.00 17.47
N GLY A 285 -8.30 -14.21 17.39
CA GLY A 285 -8.93 -15.53 17.42
C GLY A 285 -8.77 -16.38 16.14
N GLU A 286 -8.60 -15.78 14.97
CA GLU A 286 -8.41 -16.49 13.70
C GLU A 286 -6.97 -17.00 13.54
N THR A 287 -5.98 -16.24 14.04
CA THR A 287 -4.59 -16.70 14.16
C THR A 287 -4.49 -18.03 14.92
N ARG A 288 -5.27 -18.19 16.00
CA ARG A 288 -5.33 -19.42 16.81
C ARG A 288 -5.92 -20.61 16.05
N ALA A 289 -6.91 -20.39 15.17
CA ALA A 289 -7.50 -21.47 14.38
C ALA A 289 -6.50 -21.99 13.33
N GLU A 290 -5.81 -21.08 12.63
CA GLU A 290 -4.76 -21.43 11.68
C GLU A 290 -3.51 -22.04 12.34
N GLU A 291 -3.12 -21.56 13.52
CA GLU A 291 -2.00 -22.12 14.28
C GLU A 291 -2.32 -23.54 14.78
N ARG A 292 -3.52 -23.76 15.32
CA ARG A 292 -3.99 -25.11 15.71
C ARG A 292 -4.04 -26.07 14.52
N GLU A 293 -4.59 -25.63 13.38
CA GLU A 293 -4.60 -26.46 12.17
C GLU A 293 -3.18 -26.81 11.69
N LYS A 294 -2.20 -25.91 11.87
CA LYS A 294 -0.79 -26.20 11.53
C LYS A 294 -0.10 -27.10 12.54
N GLU A 295 -0.39 -26.97 13.83
CA GLU A 295 0.10 -27.86 14.88
C GLU A 295 -0.47 -29.28 14.69
N ASP A 296 -1.79 -29.39 14.49
CA ASP A 296 -2.48 -30.65 14.21
C ASP A 296 -1.91 -31.31 12.95
N ALA A 297 -1.71 -30.54 11.86
CA ALA A 297 -1.09 -31.04 10.63
C ALA A 297 0.40 -31.44 10.78
N LYS A 298 1.10 -30.90 11.78
CA LYS A 298 2.51 -31.21 12.09
C LYS A 298 2.63 -32.44 12.99
N GLU A 299 1.67 -32.64 13.89
CA GLU A 299 1.54 -33.83 14.74
C GLU A 299 1.07 -35.07 13.94
N GLU A 300 0.16 -34.90 12.98
CA GLU A 300 -0.38 -36.03 12.20
C GLU A 300 0.63 -36.65 11.22
N ARG A 301 1.67 -35.92 10.80
CA ARG A 301 2.68 -36.45 9.88
C ARG A 301 3.70 -37.32 10.61
N SER A 302 3.41 -38.62 10.65
CA SER A 302 4.30 -39.68 11.14
C SER A 302 5.68 -39.57 10.50
N TRP A 303 6.73 -39.91 11.25
CA TRP A 303 8.11 -39.93 10.75
C TRP A 303 8.26 -40.78 9.48
N PHE A 304 7.43 -41.83 9.34
CA PHE A 304 7.41 -42.70 8.18
C PHE A 304 6.91 -41.98 6.91
N ASP A 305 5.95 -41.06 7.03
CA ASP A 305 5.38 -40.31 5.89
C ASP A 305 6.34 -39.23 5.41
N LYS A 306 7.09 -38.62 6.35
CA LYS A 306 8.15 -37.66 6.02
C LYS A 306 9.29 -38.31 5.23
N VAL A 307 9.58 -39.59 5.48
CA VAL A 307 10.67 -40.32 4.81
C VAL A 307 10.21 -40.95 3.50
N THR A 308 8.94 -41.35 3.41
CA THR A 308 8.38 -41.97 2.20
C THR A 308 7.71 -40.98 1.25
N PHE A 309 7.71 -39.67 1.57
CA PHE A 309 7.03 -38.61 0.81
C PHE A 309 5.56 -38.94 0.51
N GLY A 310 4.87 -39.68 1.39
CA GLY A 310 3.47 -40.06 1.21
C GLY A 310 3.20 -41.02 0.04
N VAL A 311 4.18 -41.82 -0.38
CA VAL A 311 4.04 -42.74 -1.52
C VAL A 311 3.27 -44.03 -1.15
N PHE A 312 3.03 -44.30 0.13
CA PHE A 312 2.45 -45.56 0.61
C PHE A 312 1.17 -45.40 1.45
N GLU A 313 0.45 -44.29 1.28
CA GLU A 313 -0.94 -44.16 1.73
C GLU A 313 -1.92 -44.51 0.60
#